data_AF-A0A957CHV4-F1
#
_entry.id   AF-A0A957CHV4-F1
#
_cell.length_a   1.000
_cell.length_b   1.000
_cell.length_c   1.000
_cell.angle_alpha   90.00
_cell.angle_beta   90.00
_cell.angle_gamma   90.00
#
_symmetry.space_group_name_H-M   'P 1'
#
loop_
_entity.id
_entity.type
_entity.pdbx_description
1 polymer ?
#
loop_
_entity_poly.entity_id
_entity_poly.type
_entity_poly.pdbx_seq_one_letter_code
_entity_poly.pdbx_strand_id
1 'polypeptide(L)'
;MDRPLVIEGSKKRRTISAFIDKRFRFVQDQPILRHRLALSLPSLAEEEVTAVFPELRHVLTKLNQGHKGSPSFYAQSNLSRTTGHKICQFDLQIESVHFSEEIAFLLTIICHDAEHLDLEPLPLFAKGDDAEIARLARHNSTLQLLNHAGRILTETLDAQQVTERLLQVATQIIGAAGSSVWLWEGETDWLICRAAFHPGSAQALVNQRVQRGQGVAGWVAETGECAVVGNTSQDQRFTPKIDAQSGFTTDALIAVPLMTRGAIIGVLEVVNKLEGEFDKEDLTIVEMLAASASIAIDNAYLVERLRQQMDDLRAKNEELDAFDHTVAHNLQNPLALIIGFADILQASDRHTKVQQQQAVQSIVGNAQKMSDIVHELLLLSSVRKSEIESKPLDTAVLVNNALKRLETHIHDTQAQIIKPDTWPVALG
;
A
#
# COMPACT_ATOMS: atom_id res chain seq x y z
N MET A 1 -55.23 39.92 21.47
CA MET A 1 -54.38 38.79 21.87
C MET A 1 -55.33 37.69 22.29
N ASP A 2 -55.37 36.49 21.75
CA ASP A 2 -54.62 35.92 20.64
C ASP A 2 -55.42 34.76 20.06
N ARG A 3 -54.98 34.34 18.87
CA ARG A 3 -55.60 33.49 17.86
C ARG A 3 -56.00 32.05 18.25
N PRO A 4 -56.78 31.37 17.38
CA PRO A 4 -57.53 30.16 17.68
C PRO A 4 -56.72 28.88 17.52
N LEU A 5 -57.16 27.82 18.21
CA LEU A 5 -56.76 26.46 17.94
C LEU A 5 -57.61 25.92 16.77
N VAL A 6 -57.05 25.94 15.57
CA VAL A 6 -57.60 25.21 14.41
C VAL A 6 -56.48 24.30 13.93
N ILE A 7 -56.59 23.01 14.24
CA ILE A 7 -55.81 21.97 13.58
C ILE A 7 -56.67 21.46 12.42
N GLU A 8 -56.58 22.14 11.28
CA GLU A 8 -57.13 21.70 10.00
C GLU A 8 -56.04 21.04 9.16
N GLY A 9 -56.36 19.86 8.60
CA GLY A 9 -55.90 19.41 7.29
C GLY A 9 -54.52 18.73 7.21
N SER A 10 -54.43 17.45 7.55
CA SER A 10 -53.33 16.59 7.07
C SER A 10 -53.51 16.28 5.57
N LYS A 11 -53.01 17.14 4.67
CA LYS A 11 -52.91 16.81 3.24
C LYS A 11 -51.96 15.62 3.06
N LYS A 12 -52.49 14.43 2.76
CA LYS A 12 -51.71 13.22 2.45
C LYS A 12 -50.95 13.41 1.13
N ARG A 13 -49.62 13.59 1.22
CA ARG A 13 -48.71 13.56 0.07
C ARG A 13 -48.38 12.11 -0.31
N ARG A 14 -48.32 11.78 -1.60
CA ARG A 14 -47.83 10.49 -2.10
C ARG A 14 -46.66 10.70 -3.06
N THR A 15 -45.59 9.94 -2.89
CA THR A 15 -44.39 9.99 -3.73
C THR A 15 -44.28 8.72 -4.57
N ILE A 16 -44.01 8.87 -5.86
CA ILE A 16 -43.78 7.79 -6.82
C ILE A 16 -42.44 8.05 -7.50
N SER A 17 -41.57 7.05 -7.59
CA SER A 17 -40.34 7.15 -8.37
C SER A 17 -40.39 6.17 -9.55
N ALA A 18 -39.70 6.49 -10.65
CA ALA A 18 -39.61 5.68 -11.87
C ALA A 18 -38.30 5.98 -12.62
N PHE A 19 -37.77 4.99 -13.35
CA PHE A 19 -36.59 5.19 -14.20
C PHE A 19 -36.98 5.43 -15.65
N ILE A 20 -36.24 6.31 -16.32
CA ILE A 20 -36.48 6.69 -17.71
C ILE A 20 -35.18 6.61 -18.53
N ASP A 21 -35.27 6.13 -19.76
CA ASP A 21 -34.13 6.00 -20.67
C ASP A 21 -33.70 7.34 -21.28
N LYS A 22 -32.61 7.35 -22.05
CA LYS A 22 -32.13 8.53 -22.81
C LYS A 22 -33.10 9.06 -23.87
N ARG A 23 -34.17 8.30 -24.18
CA ARG A 23 -35.28 8.71 -25.05
C ARG A 23 -36.51 9.12 -24.24
N PHE A 24 -36.38 9.23 -22.91
CA PHE A 24 -37.42 9.56 -21.95
C PHE A 24 -38.64 8.63 -22.02
N ARG A 25 -38.39 7.32 -22.20
CA ARG A 25 -39.41 6.28 -22.04
C ARG A 25 -39.27 5.63 -20.69
N PHE A 26 -40.40 5.26 -20.08
CA PHE A 26 -40.37 4.47 -18.86
C PHE A 26 -39.68 3.13 -19.13
N VAL A 27 -38.69 2.80 -18.31
CA VAL A 27 -37.98 1.53 -18.42
C VAL A 27 -38.70 0.50 -17.57
N GLN A 28 -39.05 -0.63 -18.17
CA GLN A 28 -39.71 -1.71 -17.45
C GLN A 28 -38.73 -2.35 -16.46
N ASP A 29 -39.23 -2.58 -15.25
CA ASP A 29 -38.62 -3.23 -14.09
C ASP A 29 -37.22 -3.87 -14.31
N GLN A 30 -36.16 -3.07 -14.12
CA GLN A 30 -34.77 -3.54 -14.14
C GLN A 30 -34.35 -3.94 -12.72
N PRO A 31 -34.01 -5.23 -12.46
CA PRO A 31 -33.68 -5.72 -11.12
C PRO A 31 -32.55 -4.95 -10.41
N ILE A 32 -31.58 -4.46 -11.19
CA ILE A 32 -30.44 -3.66 -10.71
C ILE A 32 -30.88 -2.33 -10.09
N LEU A 33 -31.99 -1.76 -10.56
CA LEU A 33 -32.48 -0.45 -10.15
C LEU A 33 -33.40 -0.51 -8.92
N ARG A 34 -34.09 -1.65 -8.69
CA ARG A 34 -34.84 -1.93 -7.44
C ARG A 34 -33.93 -2.10 -6.22
N HIS A 35 -32.74 -2.65 -6.42
CA HIS A 35 -31.82 -3.06 -5.35
C HIS A 35 -31.23 -1.91 -4.54
N ARG A 36 -31.07 -0.71 -5.12
CA ARG A 36 -30.25 0.37 -4.53
C ARG A 36 -31.03 1.52 -3.85
N LEU A 37 -32.33 1.66 -4.08
CA LEU A 37 -33.15 2.78 -3.58
C LEU A 37 -34.25 2.39 -2.58
N ALA A 38 -34.43 1.10 -2.28
CA ALA A 38 -35.49 0.59 -1.38
C ALA A 38 -36.91 1.09 -1.75
N LEU A 39 -37.20 1.27 -3.05
CA LEU A 39 -38.51 1.67 -3.56
C LEU A 39 -39.04 0.60 -4.51
N SER A 40 -40.30 0.20 -4.31
CA SER A 40 -41.03 -0.66 -5.26
C SER A 40 -41.47 0.17 -6.46
N LEU A 41 -40.99 -0.18 -7.65
CA LEU A 41 -41.32 0.51 -8.90
C LEU A 41 -42.43 -0.26 -9.65
N PRO A 42 -43.48 0.43 -10.14
CA PRO A 42 -44.52 -0.21 -10.95
C PRO A 42 -43.98 -0.62 -12.32
N SER A 43 -44.45 -1.75 -12.85
CA SER A 43 -44.26 -2.13 -14.26
C SER A 43 -45.15 -1.23 -15.14
N LEU A 44 -44.63 -0.08 -15.55
CA LEU A 44 -45.23 0.74 -16.60
C LEU A 44 -44.89 0.12 -17.97
N ALA A 45 -45.83 0.15 -18.92
CA ALA A 45 -45.53 -0.17 -20.32
C ALA A 45 -44.45 0.80 -20.85
N GLU A 46 -43.66 0.40 -21.87
CA GLU A 46 -42.63 1.25 -22.51
C GLU A 46 -43.25 2.44 -23.28
N GLU A 47 -43.99 3.30 -22.59
CA GLU A 47 -44.57 4.52 -23.12
C GLU A 47 -43.62 5.70 -22.88
N GLU A 48 -43.67 6.69 -23.78
CA GLU A 48 -42.96 7.95 -23.59
C GLU A 48 -43.52 8.69 -22.37
N VAL A 49 -42.65 9.25 -21.54
CA VAL A 49 -43.03 10.07 -20.38
C VAL A 49 -43.95 11.22 -20.80
N THR A 50 -43.79 11.75 -22.03
CA THR A 50 -44.63 12.81 -22.59
C THR A 50 -46.02 12.34 -23.03
N ALA A 51 -46.25 11.04 -23.21
CA ALA A 51 -47.59 10.49 -23.47
C ALA A 51 -48.42 10.51 -22.18
N VAL A 52 -47.79 10.23 -21.04
CA VAL A 52 -48.42 10.23 -19.71
C VAL A 52 -48.48 11.64 -19.12
N PHE A 53 -47.42 12.44 -19.30
CA PHE A 53 -47.28 13.83 -18.84
C PHE A 53 -46.83 14.76 -19.99
N PRO A 54 -47.74 15.18 -20.88
CA PRO A 54 -47.42 16.03 -22.03
C PRO A 54 -46.72 17.34 -21.67
N GLU A 55 -46.97 17.85 -20.46
CA GLU A 55 -46.45 19.11 -19.94
C GLU A 55 -44.94 19.05 -19.69
N LEU A 56 -44.37 17.85 -19.50
CA LEU A 56 -42.93 17.65 -19.32
C LEU A 56 -42.14 17.79 -20.62
N ARG A 57 -42.80 17.85 -21.79
CA ARG A 57 -42.13 17.93 -23.09
C ARG A 57 -41.10 19.06 -23.15
N HIS A 58 -41.39 20.23 -22.58
CA HIS A 58 -40.46 21.36 -22.59
C HIS A 58 -39.23 21.14 -21.68
N VAL A 59 -39.41 20.50 -20.53
CA VAL A 59 -38.33 20.15 -19.58
C VAL A 59 -37.42 19.08 -20.17
N LEU A 60 -38.01 18.03 -20.76
CA LEU A 60 -37.30 16.93 -21.41
C LEU A 60 -36.56 17.38 -22.68
N THR A 61 -37.10 18.36 -23.42
CA THR A 61 -36.40 18.95 -24.58
C THR A 61 -35.16 19.74 -24.15
N LYS A 62 -35.22 20.48 -23.04
CA LYS A 62 -34.05 21.16 -22.45
C LYS A 62 -33.00 20.18 -21.93
N LEU A 63 -33.43 19.08 -21.31
CA LEU A 63 -32.57 17.96 -20.89
C LEU A 63 -31.78 17.38 -22.07
N ASN A 64 -32.43 17.12 -23.21
CA ASN A 64 -31.78 16.58 -24.41
C ASN A 64 -30.75 17.56 -25.03
N GLN A 65 -30.99 18.87 -24.88
CA GLN A 65 -30.08 19.91 -25.40
C GLN A 65 -28.89 20.21 -24.46
N GLY A 66 -29.07 20.05 -23.14
CA GLY A 66 -28.04 20.32 -22.12
C GLY A 66 -27.10 19.15 -21.83
N HIS A 67 -27.34 17.96 -22.38
CA HIS A 67 -26.57 16.74 -22.09
C HIS A 67 -25.18 16.68 -22.75
N LYS A 68 -24.81 17.68 -23.54
CA LYS A 68 -23.43 17.81 -24.06
C LYS A 68 -22.52 18.42 -22.99
N GLY A 69 -22.19 17.67 -21.93
CA GLY A 69 -20.94 17.89 -21.18
C GLY A 69 -20.98 18.06 -19.65
N SER A 70 -22.10 17.87 -18.94
CA SER A 70 -22.12 17.96 -17.46
C SER A 70 -22.41 16.61 -16.78
N PRO A 71 -21.61 16.18 -15.77
CA PRO A 71 -21.68 14.85 -15.15
C PRO A 71 -22.76 14.71 -14.05
N SER A 72 -23.57 15.72 -13.82
CA SER A 72 -24.69 15.66 -12.87
C SER A 72 -25.77 16.67 -13.26
N PHE A 73 -27.01 16.21 -13.40
CA PHE A 73 -28.14 17.03 -13.80
C PHE A 73 -29.33 16.85 -12.85
N TYR A 74 -29.95 17.97 -12.48
CA TYR A 74 -31.13 18.06 -11.61
C TYR A 74 -32.14 19.03 -12.25
N ALA A 75 -33.39 18.61 -12.41
CA ALA A 75 -34.49 19.49 -12.82
C ALA A 75 -35.73 19.27 -11.96
N GLN A 76 -36.41 20.37 -11.63
CA GLN A 76 -37.64 20.35 -10.86
C GLN A 76 -38.73 21.16 -11.57
N SER A 77 -39.97 20.66 -11.58
CA SER A 77 -41.11 21.34 -12.18
C SER A 77 -42.38 21.05 -11.40
N ASN A 78 -43.23 22.07 -11.26
CA ASN A 78 -44.52 21.94 -10.60
C ASN A 78 -45.61 21.94 -11.67
N LEU A 79 -46.45 20.92 -11.66
CA LEU A 79 -47.52 20.73 -12.64
C LEU A 79 -48.87 20.70 -11.94
N SER A 80 -49.87 21.29 -12.58
CA SER A 80 -51.27 21.16 -12.17
C SER A 80 -52.04 20.48 -13.30
N ARG A 81 -52.62 19.31 -13.03
CA ARG A 81 -53.43 18.57 -14.00
C ARG A 81 -54.85 18.44 -13.50
N THR A 82 -55.82 18.67 -14.39
CA THR A 82 -57.23 18.47 -14.08
C THR A 82 -57.64 17.05 -14.45
N THR A 83 -58.02 16.26 -13.46
CA THR A 83 -58.60 14.91 -13.65
C THR A 83 -60.06 14.98 -13.22
N GLY A 84 -60.99 14.87 -14.18
CA GLY A 84 -62.41 15.09 -13.94
C GLY A 84 -62.73 16.56 -13.64
N HIS A 85 -63.19 16.86 -12.41
CA HIS A 85 -63.55 18.22 -11.96
C HIS A 85 -62.59 18.80 -10.90
N LYS A 86 -61.41 18.19 -10.70
CA LYS A 86 -60.45 18.59 -9.68
C LYS A 86 -59.06 18.81 -10.26
N ILE A 87 -58.37 19.81 -9.73
CA ILE A 87 -56.99 20.15 -10.08
C ILE A 87 -56.07 19.49 -9.06
N CYS A 88 -55.23 18.57 -9.52
CA CYS A 88 -54.20 17.93 -8.71
C CYS A 88 -52.84 18.61 -8.98
N GLN A 89 -52.10 18.91 -7.91
CA GLN A 89 -50.74 19.46 -8.00
C GLN A 89 -49.70 18.37 -7.81
N PHE A 90 -48.68 18.40 -8.67
CA PHE A 90 -47.56 17.48 -8.70
C PHE A 90 -46.25 18.26 -8.68
N ASP A 91 -45.33 17.86 -7.82
CA ASP A 91 -43.94 18.28 -7.88
C ASP A 91 -43.13 17.15 -8.52
N LEU A 92 -42.41 17.45 -9.60
CA LEU A 92 -41.62 16.47 -10.34
C LEU A 92 -40.15 16.82 -10.28
N GLN A 93 -39.32 15.82 -10.04
CA GLN A 93 -37.87 15.93 -9.89
C GLN A 93 -37.19 14.89 -10.77
N ILE A 94 -36.25 15.30 -11.60
CA ILE A 94 -35.48 14.42 -12.49
C ILE A 94 -34.01 14.55 -12.16
N GLU A 95 -33.36 13.42 -11.87
CA GLU A 95 -31.94 13.34 -11.54
C GLU A 95 -31.21 12.37 -12.47
N SER A 96 -30.01 12.74 -12.92
CA SER A 96 -29.15 11.85 -13.70
C SER A 96 -28.50 10.79 -12.81
N VAL A 97 -28.57 9.52 -13.22
CA VAL A 97 -27.93 8.40 -12.52
C VAL A 97 -26.97 7.70 -13.49
N HIS A 98 -25.69 7.67 -13.15
CA HIS A 98 -24.65 7.10 -14.00
C HIS A 98 -24.48 5.60 -13.73
N PHE A 99 -24.65 4.79 -14.77
CA PHE A 99 -24.37 3.36 -14.78
C PHE A 99 -23.28 3.08 -15.85
N SER A 100 -22.51 2.01 -15.70
CA SER A 100 -21.42 1.62 -16.62
C SER A 100 -21.74 1.93 -18.09
N GLU A 101 -21.03 2.93 -18.65
CA GLU A 101 -21.18 3.50 -20.01
C GLU A 101 -22.60 3.93 -20.48
N GLU A 102 -23.66 3.76 -19.68
CA GLU A 102 -25.04 4.14 -20.01
C GLU A 102 -25.67 5.08 -18.97
N ILE A 103 -26.25 6.17 -19.45
CA ILE A 103 -26.94 7.17 -18.61
C ILE A 103 -28.43 6.82 -18.53
N ALA A 104 -28.95 6.68 -17.31
CA ALA A 104 -30.38 6.59 -17.02
C ALA A 104 -30.80 7.75 -16.10
N PHE A 105 -32.08 8.12 -16.08
CA PHE A 105 -32.58 9.17 -15.18
C PHE A 105 -33.60 8.61 -14.18
N LEU A 106 -33.55 9.11 -12.96
CA LEU A 106 -34.55 8.86 -11.93
C LEU A 106 -35.56 10.01 -11.93
N LEU A 107 -36.83 9.68 -12.18
CA LEU A 107 -37.96 10.59 -12.08
C LEU A 107 -38.69 10.33 -10.76
N THR A 108 -38.88 11.37 -9.94
CA THR A 108 -39.67 11.35 -8.72
C THR A 108 -40.86 12.30 -8.87
N ILE A 109 -42.05 11.82 -8.55
CA ILE A 109 -43.33 12.52 -8.68
C ILE A 109 -43.99 12.56 -7.30
N ILE A 110 -44.25 13.76 -6.80
CA ILE A 110 -44.88 14.00 -5.50
C ILE A 110 -46.27 14.59 -5.75
N CYS A 111 -47.33 13.87 -5.39
CA CYS A 111 -48.71 14.33 -5.48
C CYS A 111 -49.16 14.91 -4.14
N HIS A 112 -49.72 16.12 -4.15
CA HIS A 112 -50.07 16.86 -2.93
C HIS A 112 -51.53 16.70 -2.46
N ASP A 113 -52.40 16.06 -3.26
CA ASP A 113 -53.83 15.83 -2.92
C ASP A 113 -54.27 14.42 -3.38
N ALA A 114 -53.91 13.40 -2.59
CA ALA A 114 -54.09 11.98 -2.97
C ALA A 114 -55.37 11.31 -2.44
N GLU A 115 -56.29 12.05 -1.81
CA GLU A 115 -57.41 11.42 -1.10
C GLU A 115 -58.50 10.84 -2.01
N HIS A 116 -58.66 11.32 -3.25
CA HIS A 116 -59.78 10.93 -4.14
C HIS A 116 -59.34 10.66 -5.60
N LEU A 117 -58.13 10.16 -5.83
CA LEU A 117 -57.80 9.58 -7.15
C LEU A 117 -58.38 8.16 -7.24
N ASP A 118 -59.43 7.98 -8.03
CA ASP A 118 -59.84 6.67 -8.58
C ASP A 118 -58.83 6.26 -9.66
N LEU A 119 -57.60 5.97 -9.22
CA LEU A 119 -56.73 5.06 -9.94
C LEU A 119 -56.97 3.70 -9.30
N GLU A 120 -57.46 2.73 -10.07
CA GLU A 120 -57.46 1.33 -9.63
C GLU A 120 -56.09 1.00 -9.03
N PRO A 121 -56.03 0.35 -7.86
CA PRO A 121 -54.79 0.14 -7.15
C PRO A 121 -53.82 -0.65 -8.05
N LEU A 122 -52.72 0.00 -8.45
CA LEU A 122 -51.61 -0.67 -9.12
C LEU A 122 -51.22 -1.91 -8.30
N PRO A 123 -51.17 -3.11 -8.91
CA PRO A 123 -51.04 -4.37 -8.21
C PRO A 123 -49.78 -4.42 -7.36
N LEU A 124 -50.00 -4.51 -6.05
CA LEU A 124 -49.00 -4.77 -5.03
C LEU A 124 -48.83 -6.30 -4.91
N PHE A 125 -47.90 -6.90 -5.67
CA PHE A 125 -47.53 -8.33 -5.60
C PHE A 125 -46.03 -8.44 -5.96
N ALA A 126 -45.17 -9.28 -5.40
CA ALA A 126 -45.20 -10.30 -4.35
C ALA A 126 -43.74 -10.52 -3.88
N LYS A 127 -43.55 -11.26 -2.78
CA LYS A 127 -42.26 -11.73 -2.23
C LYS A 127 -41.30 -12.22 -3.32
N GLY A 128 -40.14 -11.59 -3.44
CA GLY A 128 -38.96 -12.15 -4.11
C GLY A 128 -38.08 -12.82 -3.06
N ASP A 129 -37.42 -13.92 -3.41
CA ASP A 129 -36.60 -14.72 -2.49
C ASP A 129 -35.59 -13.85 -1.72
N ASP A 130 -35.89 -13.61 -0.44
CA ASP A 130 -35.08 -12.84 0.50
C ASP A 130 -33.62 -13.33 0.53
N ALA A 131 -33.37 -14.59 0.16
CA ALA A 131 -32.05 -15.20 0.10
C ALA A 131 -31.15 -14.62 -1.01
N GLU A 132 -31.67 -14.37 -2.21
CA GLU A 132 -30.87 -13.86 -3.33
C GLU A 132 -30.70 -12.33 -3.25
N ILE A 133 -31.71 -11.64 -2.71
CA ILE A 133 -31.66 -10.22 -2.36
C ILE A 133 -30.62 -9.96 -1.26
N ALA A 134 -30.63 -10.78 -0.20
CA ALA A 134 -29.62 -10.71 0.85
C ALA A 134 -28.22 -11.11 0.34
N ARG A 135 -28.12 -12.03 -0.63
CA ARG A 135 -26.82 -12.40 -1.24
C ARG A 135 -26.21 -11.25 -2.03
N LEU A 136 -27.00 -10.57 -2.86
CA LEU A 136 -26.55 -9.44 -3.67
C LEU A 136 -26.29 -8.18 -2.83
N ALA A 137 -27.09 -7.92 -1.79
CA ALA A 137 -26.83 -6.82 -0.85
C ALA A 137 -25.53 -7.03 -0.09
N ARG A 138 -25.31 -8.24 0.45
CA ARG A 138 -24.03 -8.62 1.06
C ARG A 138 -22.87 -8.45 0.09
N HIS A 139 -23.01 -8.93 -1.15
CA HIS A 139 -21.96 -8.79 -2.17
C HIS A 139 -21.62 -7.33 -2.47
N ASN A 140 -22.60 -6.43 -2.58
CA ASN A 140 -22.36 -5.00 -2.80
C ASN A 140 -21.72 -4.31 -1.59
N SER A 141 -22.16 -4.61 -0.37
CA SER A 141 -21.55 -4.08 0.86
C SER A 141 -20.10 -4.56 1.03
N THR A 142 -19.85 -5.84 0.76
CA THR A 142 -18.53 -6.46 0.63
C THR A 142 -17.65 -5.69 -0.37
N LEU A 143 -18.14 -5.40 -1.57
CA LEU A 143 -17.39 -4.66 -2.59
C LEU A 143 -17.11 -3.20 -2.19
N GLN A 144 -18.02 -2.55 -1.46
CA GLN A 144 -17.81 -1.20 -0.95
C GLN A 144 -16.75 -1.17 0.16
N LEU A 145 -16.77 -2.14 1.07
CA LEU A 145 -15.75 -2.33 2.10
C LEU A 145 -14.38 -2.61 1.49
N LEU A 146 -14.30 -3.50 0.50
CA LEU A 146 -13.09 -3.79 -0.26
C LEU A 146 -12.55 -2.55 -0.98
N ASN A 147 -13.39 -1.78 -1.67
CA ASN A 147 -12.96 -0.56 -2.35
C ASN A 147 -12.51 0.53 -1.37
N HIS A 148 -13.17 0.64 -0.21
CA HIS A 148 -12.82 1.62 0.81
C HIS A 148 -11.51 1.28 1.50
N ALA A 149 -11.36 0.02 1.95
CA ALA A 149 -10.10 -0.49 2.51
C ALA A 149 -8.96 -0.42 1.49
N GLY A 150 -9.23 -0.83 0.24
CA GLY A 150 -8.26 -0.75 -0.85
C GLY A 150 -7.76 0.68 -1.08
N ARG A 151 -8.63 1.69 -1.04
CA ARG A 151 -8.19 3.11 -1.17
C ARG A 151 -7.35 3.57 0.02
N ILE A 152 -7.77 3.28 1.26
CA ILE A 152 -7.03 3.68 2.46
C ILE A 152 -5.63 3.05 2.49
N LEU A 153 -5.52 1.80 2.04
CA LEU A 153 -4.28 1.03 2.07
C LEU A 153 -3.35 1.33 0.89
N THR A 154 -3.87 1.84 -0.24
CA THR A 154 -3.05 2.17 -1.42
C THR A 154 -2.52 3.60 -1.44
N GLU A 155 -3.02 4.49 -0.57
CA GLU A 155 -2.55 5.87 -0.47
C GLU A 155 -1.18 6.01 0.22
N THR A 156 -0.69 4.95 0.87
CA THR A 156 0.57 4.99 1.63
C THR A 156 1.59 4.00 1.08
N LEU A 157 2.82 4.47 0.86
CA LEU A 157 3.95 3.67 0.37
C LEU A 157 4.83 3.13 1.50
N ASP A 158 4.35 3.17 2.73
CA ASP A 158 5.06 2.77 3.94
C ASP A 158 4.34 1.54 4.53
N ALA A 159 5.06 0.42 4.58
CA ALA A 159 4.51 -0.87 5.01
C ALA A 159 3.98 -0.80 6.45
N GLN A 160 4.67 -0.05 7.33
CA GLN A 160 4.27 0.09 8.72
C GLN A 160 2.93 0.84 8.82
N GLN A 161 2.83 1.99 8.16
CA GLN A 161 1.60 2.79 8.17
C GLN A 161 0.41 2.04 7.55
N VAL A 162 0.64 1.25 6.50
CA VAL A 162 -0.38 0.39 5.90
C VAL A 162 -0.89 -0.64 6.92
N THR A 163 0.02 -1.33 7.62
CA THR A 163 -0.37 -2.32 8.65
C THR A 163 -1.10 -1.67 9.83
N GLU A 164 -0.64 -0.53 10.33
CA GLU A 164 -1.29 0.16 11.44
C GLU A 164 -2.72 0.62 11.10
N ARG A 165 -2.91 1.20 9.90
CA ARG A 165 -4.23 1.62 9.44
C ARG A 165 -5.17 0.44 9.22
N LEU A 166 -4.67 -0.66 8.65
CA LEU A 166 -5.44 -1.89 8.50
C LEU A 166 -5.96 -2.37 9.85
N LEU A 167 -5.09 -2.46 10.86
CA LEU A 167 -5.45 -2.97 12.17
C LEU A 167 -6.48 -2.09 12.86
N GLN A 168 -6.35 -0.77 12.75
CA GLN A 168 -7.35 0.16 13.27
C GLN A 168 -8.72 -0.07 12.60
N VAL A 169 -8.76 -0.16 11.27
CA VAL A 169 -9.99 -0.39 10.51
C VAL A 169 -10.61 -1.74 10.84
N ALA A 170 -9.81 -2.81 10.88
CA ALA A 170 -10.27 -4.16 11.22
C ALA A 170 -10.86 -4.21 12.63
N THR A 171 -10.17 -3.63 13.61
CA THR A 171 -10.64 -3.59 15.00
C THR A 171 -11.96 -2.82 15.13
N GLN A 172 -12.09 -1.69 14.43
CA GLN A 172 -13.29 -0.85 14.47
C GLN A 172 -14.51 -1.49 13.80
N ILE A 173 -14.33 -2.09 12.61
CA ILE A 173 -15.43 -2.70 11.86
C ILE A 173 -15.97 -3.93 12.59
N ILE A 174 -15.07 -4.75 13.13
CA ILE A 174 -15.44 -5.98 13.84
C ILE A 174 -15.92 -5.71 15.27
N GLY A 175 -15.59 -4.55 15.84
CA GLY A 175 -15.89 -4.25 17.24
C GLY A 175 -15.10 -5.15 18.19
N ALA A 176 -13.78 -5.24 17.97
CA ALA A 176 -12.87 -6.10 18.73
C ALA A 176 -12.01 -5.29 19.71
N ALA A 177 -11.41 -5.96 20.70
CA ALA A 177 -10.50 -5.32 21.65
C ALA A 177 -9.14 -5.01 21.00
N GLY A 178 -8.70 -5.84 20.06
CA GLY A 178 -7.46 -5.59 19.33
C GLY A 178 -7.28 -6.44 18.09
N SER A 179 -6.16 -6.20 17.41
CA SER A 179 -5.75 -6.95 16.22
C SER A 179 -4.23 -6.93 16.04
N SER A 180 -3.70 -7.85 15.26
CA SER A 180 -2.26 -7.89 14.95
C SER A 180 -1.97 -8.45 13.56
N VAL A 181 -0.85 -8.02 12.97
CA VAL A 181 -0.33 -8.53 11.70
C VAL A 181 1.01 -9.21 11.96
N TRP A 182 1.09 -10.47 11.57
CA TRP A 182 2.27 -11.31 11.66
C TRP A 182 2.80 -11.58 10.27
N LEU A 183 4.06 -11.29 9.97
CA LEU A 183 4.65 -11.50 8.65
C LEU A 183 5.89 -12.39 8.72
N TRP A 184 6.16 -13.14 7.66
CA TRP A 184 7.37 -13.95 7.55
C TRP A 184 8.65 -13.08 7.52
N GLU A 185 9.70 -13.54 8.22
CA GLU A 185 11.02 -12.92 8.16
C GLU A 185 11.93 -13.65 7.15
N GLY A 186 11.99 -13.13 5.92
CA GLY A 186 12.89 -13.63 4.88
C GLY A 186 12.67 -15.11 4.55
N GLU A 187 13.76 -15.88 4.45
CA GLU A 187 13.72 -17.34 4.24
C GLU A 187 13.62 -18.13 5.57
N THR A 188 13.47 -17.44 6.71
CA THR A 188 13.39 -18.10 8.02
C THR A 188 11.98 -18.61 8.29
N ASP A 189 11.88 -19.63 9.16
CA ASP A 189 10.60 -20.25 9.52
C ASP A 189 9.90 -19.55 10.69
N TRP A 190 10.08 -18.23 10.80
CA TRP A 190 9.55 -17.38 11.88
C TRP A 190 8.57 -16.35 11.33
N LEU A 191 7.36 -16.31 11.92
CA LEU A 191 6.47 -15.17 11.83
C LEU A 191 6.79 -14.17 12.92
N ILE A 192 6.77 -12.90 12.55
CA ILE A 192 7.02 -11.78 13.45
C ILE A 192 5.81 -10.87 13.47
N CYS A 193 5.34 -10.52 14.66
CA CYS A 193 4.34 -9.48 14.83
C CYS A 193 4.95 -8.13 14.40
N ARG A 194 4.55 -7.64 13.22
CA ARG A 194 5.05 -6.38 12.65
C ARG A 194 4.25 -5.19 13.14
N ALA A 195 2.97 -5.39 13.40
CA ALA A 195 2.10 -4.37 13.94
C ALA A 195 1.04 -5.02 14.84
N ALA A 196 0.65 -4.29 15.88
CA ALA A 196 -0.45 -4.64 16.76
C ALA A 196 -1.25 -3.37 17.10
N PHE A 197 -2.56 -3.52 17.23
CA PHE A 197 -3.46 -2.48 17.69
C PHE A 197 -4.22 -3.00 18.89
N HIS A 198 -3.87 -2.52 20.08
CA HIS A 198 -4.56 -2.81 21.32
C HIS A 198 -4.22 -1.74 22.37
N PRO A 199 -5.21 -1.21 23.12
CA PRO A 199 -4.95 -0.29 24.23
C PRO A 199 -4.03 -0.89 25.30
N GLY A 200 -2.79 -0.42 25.39
CA GLY A 200 -1.87 -0.74 26.49
C GLY A 200 -0.96 -1.97 26.31
N SER A 201 -1.12 -2.78 25.26
CA SER A 201 -0.28 -3.98 25.02
C SER A 201 0.35 -4.04 23.62
N ALA A 202 -0.05 -3.16 22.70
CA ALA A 202 0.46 -3.15 21.32
C ALA A 202 2.00 -3.16 21.24
N GLN A 203 2.68 -2.33 22.03
CA GLN A 203 4.14 -2.23 22.01
C GLN A 203 4.85 -3.52 22.47
N ALA A 204 4.24 -4.29 23.36
CA ALA A 204 4.82 -5.53 23.88
C ALA A 204 4.66 -6.73 22.92
N LEU A 205 3.68 -6.64 22.01
CA LEU A 205 3.42 -7.62 20.96
C LEU A 205 4.36 -7.46 19.76
N VAL A 206 4.71 -6.23 19.40
CA VAL A 206 5.59 -5.96 18.26
C VAL A 206 6.95 -6.63 18.46
N ASN A 207 7.46 -7.26 17.39
CA ASN A 207 8.68 -8.08 17.34
C ASN A 207 8.63 -9.42 18.09
N GLN A 208 7.49 -9.82 18.65
CA GLN A 208 7.33 -11.20 19.13
C GLN A 208 7.38 -12.17 17.95
N ARG A 209 7.87 -13.39 18.21
CA ARG A 209 8.09 -14.42 17.20
C ARG A 209 7.35 -15.70 17.50
N VAL A 210 6.76 -16.29 16.47
CA VAL A 210 6.16 -17.63 16.50
C VAL A 210 6.70 -18.45 15.33
N GLN A 211 6.90 -19.75 15.55
CA GLN A 211 7.30 -20.68 14.49
C GLN A 211 6.10 -21.10 13.64
N ARG A 212 6.38 -21.65 12.46
CA ARG A 212 5.38 -22.39 11.69
C ARG A 212 4.70 -23.46 12.56
N GLY A 213 3.38 -23.56 12.47
CA GLY A 213 2.56 -24.48 13.26
C GLY A 213 2.40 -24.12 14.75
N GLN A 214 3.08 -23.09 15.25
CA GLN A 214 3.00 -22.67 16.65
C GLN A 214 1.94 -21.58 16.86
N GLY A 215 1.01 -21.82 17.78
CA GLY A 215 -0.08 -20.86 18.01
C GLY A 215 -1.09 -20.89 16.86
N VAL A 216 -2.16 -20.11 17.00
CA VAL A 216 -3.14 -20.01 15.91
C VAL A 216 -2.52 -19.31 14.69
N ALA A 217 -1.79 -18.21 14.88
CA ALA A 217 -1.03 -17.56 13.81
C ALA A 217 -0.09 -18.51 13.06
N GLY A 218 0.75 -19.29 13.77
CA GLY A 218 1.69 -20.20 13.11
C GLY A 218 0.98 -21.33 12.36
N TRP A 219 -0.15 -21.82 12.89
CA TRP A 219 -0.98 -22.83 12.22
C TRP A 219 -1.63 -22.29 10.95
N VAL A 220 -2.25 -21.10 11.00
CA VAL A 220 -2.86 -20.45 9.82
C VAL A 220 -1.79 -20.15 8.75
N ALA A 221 -0.61 -19.74 9.16
CA ALA A 221 0.49 -19.47 8.23
C ALA A 221 1.03 -20.74 7.55
N GLU A 222 0.91 -21.90 8.21
CA GLU A 222 1.31 -23.21 7.68
C GLU A 222 0.27 -23.78 6.72
N THR A 223 -1.00 -23.78 7.13
CA THR A 223 -2.09 -24.45 6.39
C THR A 223 -2.69 -23.56 5.31
N GLY A 224 -2.66 -22.24 5.50
CA GLY A 224 -3.44 -21.30 4.71
C GLY A 224 -4.94 -21.35 4.98
N GLU A 225 -5.37 -22.04 6.04
CA GLU A 225 -6.77 -22.15 6.41
C GLU A 225 -7.11 -21.09 7.47
N CYS A 226 -8.24 -20.40 7.29
CA CYS A 226 -8.74 -19.45 8.29
C CYS A 226 -9.18 -20.17 9.57
N ALA A 227 -9.00 -19.51 10.72
CA ALA A 227 -9.42 -20.00 12.02
C ALA A 227 -10.36 -19.02 12.72
N VAL A 228 -11.47 -19.52 13.24
CA VAL A 228 -12.35 -18.82 14.18
C VAL A 228 -12.33 -19.59 15.49
N VAL A 229 -11.87 -18.96 16.55
CA VAL A 229 -11.70 -19.57 17.88
C VAL A 229 -12.59 -18.80 18.86
N GLY A 230 -13.69 -19.42 19.29
CA GLY A 230 -14.62 -18.82 20.25
C GLY A 230 -14.16 -18.90 21.70
N ASN A 231 -13.23 -19.81 22.02
CA ASN A 231 -12.63 -19.94 23.34
C ASN A 231 -11.21 -20.51 23.22
N THR A 232 -10.20 -19.68 23.44
CA THR A 232 -8.77 -20.04 23.35
C THR A 232 -8.35 -21.07 24.38
N SER A 233 -8.97 -21.10 25.57
CA SER A 233 -8.66 -22.10 26.61
C SER A 233 -9.03 -23.53 26.21
N GLN A 234 -9.88 -23.69 25.20
CA GLN A 234 -10.33 -24.99 24.67
C GLN A 234 -9.68 -25.35 23.33
N ASP A 235 -8.96 -24.43 22.69
CA ASP A 235 -8.33 -24.66 21.39
C ASP A 235 -6.87 -25.10 21.55
N GLN A 236 -6.58 -26.32 21.10
CA GLN A 236 -5.24 -26.91 21.20
C GLN A 236 -4.17 -26.17 20.37
N ARG A 237 -4.59 -25.39 19.37
CA ARG A 237 -3.67 -24.59 18.55
C ARG A 237 -3.22 -23.33 19.28
N PHE A 238 -3.96 -22.87 20.28
CA PHE A 238 -3.65 -21.65 21.00
C PHE A 238 -2.42 -21.82 21.92
N THR A 239 -1.59 -20.79 22.00
CA THR A 239 -0.41 -20.76 22.89
C THR A 239 -0.47 -19.55 23.83
N PRO A 240 -0.47 -19.76 25.16
CA PRO A 240 -0.54 -18.66 26.13
C PRO A 240 0.78 -17.88 26.27
N LYS A 241 1.83 -18.28 25.55
CA LYS A 241 3.18 -17.68 25.66
C LYS A 241 3.19 -16.20 25.28
N ILE A 242 2.51 -15.85 24.18
CA ILE A 242 2.47 -14.48 23.66
C ILE A 242 1.66 -13.57 24.60
N ASP A 243 0.53 -14.07 25.09
CA ASP A 243 -0.30 -13.42 26.11
C ASP A 243 0.49 -13.11 27.39
N ALA A 244 1.22 -14.10 27.91
CA ALA A 244 2.05 -13.95 29.10
C ALA A 244 3.15 -12.90 28.94
N GLN A 245 3.71 -12.75 27.72
CA GLN A 245 4.76 -11.77 27.42
C GLN A 245 4.20 -10.37 27.18
N SER A 246 2.99 -10.27 26.63
CA SER A 246 2.35 -8.99 26.30
C SER A 246 1.51 -8.42 27.44
N GLY A 247 1.15 -9.24 28.44
CA GLY A 247 0.22 -8.86 29.49
C GLY A 247 -1.23 -8.74 29.01
N PHE A 248 -1.52 -9.23 27.81
CA PHE A 248 -2.87 -9.27 27.22
C PHE A 248 -3.43 -10.68 27.32
N THR A 249 -4.73 -10.81 27.55
CA THR A 249 -5.42 -12.11 27.58
C THR A 249 -6.33 -12.22 26.38
N THR A 250 -6.09 -13.23 25.55
CA THR A 250 -6.87 -13.55 24.35
C THR A 250 -7.88 -14.63 24.72
N ASP A 251 -9.16 -14.29 24.75
CA ASP A 251 -10.27 -15.20 25.04
C ASP A 251 -10.85 -15.83 23.77
N ALA A 252 -10.89 -15.06 22.68
CA ALA A 252 -11.41 -15.49 21.39
C ALA A 252 -10.66 -14.76 20.27
N LEU A 253 -10.55 -15.37 19.08
CA LEU A 253 -9.89 -14.73 17.94
C LEU A 253 -10.37 -15.23 16.58
N ILE A 254 -10.24 -14.37 15.57
CA ILE A 254 -10.23 -14.73 14.15
C ILE A 254 -8.80 -14.58 13.64
N ALA A 255 -8.29 -15.58 12.94
CA ALA A 255 -6.99 -15.53 12.25
C ALA A 255 -7.18 -15.92 10.78
N VAL A 256 -6.68 -15.07 9.87
CA VAL A 256 -6.78 -15.30 8.42
C VAL A 256 -5.41 -15.12 7.76
N PRO A 257 -5.09 -15.91 6.71
CA PRO A 257 -3.83 -15.78 6.01
C PRO A 257 -3.81 -14.49 5.17
N LEU A 258 -2.65 -13.84 5.15
CA LEU A 258 -2.33 -12.78 4.20
C LEU A 258 -1.68 -13.41 2.98
N MET A 259 -2.35 -13.38 1.83
CA MET A 259 -1.92 -14.06 0.60
C MET A 259 -1.71 -13.07 -0.54
N THR A 260 -0.55 -13.15 -1.18
CA THR A 260 -0.24 -12.40 -2.42
C THR A 260 0.47 -13.32 -3.40
N ARG A 261 0.15 -13.21 -4.70
CA ARG A 261 0.81 -13.97 -5.79
C ARG A 261 0.92 -15.49 -5.54
N GLY A 262 -0.05 -16.08 -4.85
CA GLY A 262 -0.08 -17.51 -4.54
C GLY A 262 0.78 -17.94 -3.34
N ALA A 263 1.37 -17.01 -2.59
CA ALA A 263 2.13 -17.27 -1.38
C ALA A 263 1.50 -16.61 -0.15
N ILE A 264 1.59 -17.30 1.00
CA ILE A 264 1.21 -16.74 2.30
C ILE A 264 2.37 -15.88 2.79
N ILE A 265 2.16 -14.57 2.90
CA ILE A 265 3.16 -13.62 3.41
C ILE A 265 3.04 -13.38 4.91
N GLY A 266 1.94 -13.81 5.52
CA GLY A 266 1.67 -13.62 6.94
C GLY A 266 0.26 -13.98 7.36
N VAL A 267 -0.17 -13.46 8.51
CA VAL A 267 -1.48 -13.68 9.13
C VAL A 267 -1.99 -12.37 9.74
N LEU A 268 -3.28 -12.12 9.58
CA LEU A 268 -4.03 -11.08 10.27
C LEU A 268 -4.86 -11.74 11.39
N GLU A 269 -4.70 -11.25 12.62
CA GLU A 269 -5.51 -11.68 13.77
C GLU A 269 -6.37 -10.53 14.28
N VAL A 270 -7.61 -10.85 14.67
CA VAL A 270 -8.53 -9.96 15.38
C VAL A 270 -8.98 -10.69 16.65
N VAL A 271 -8.86 -10.04 17.81
CA VAL A 271 -8.97 -10.68 19.12
C VAL A 271 -10.04 -10.03 19.99
N ASN A 272 -10.73 -10.86 20.77
CA ASN A 272 -11.74 -10.52 21.77
C ASN A 272 -12.80 -9.55 21.25
N LYS A 273 -13.82 -10.09 20.56
CA LYS A 273 -15.01 -9.32 20.18
C LYS A 273 -15.65 -8.70 21.43
N LEU A 274 -16.00 -7.42 21.36
CA LEU A 274 -16.52 -6.67 22.51
C LEU A 274 -17.99 -7.02 22.80
N GLU A 275 -18.77 -7.31 21.76
CA GLU A 275 -20.17 -7.68 21.88
C GLU A 275 -20.46 -8.97 21.08
N GLY A 276 -20.99 -9.97 21.76
CA GLY A 276 -21.32 -11.26 21.17
C GLY A 276 -20.11 -12.14 20.86
N GLU A 277 -20.32 -13.15 20.02
CA GLU A 277 -19.28 -14.08 19.55
C GLU A 277 -18.89 -13.78 18.11
N PHE A 278 -17.71 -14.24 17.71
CA PHE A 278 -17.29 -14.19 16.31
C PHE A 278 -18.19 -15.09 15.46
N ASP A 279 -18.72 -14.55 14.38
CA ASP A 279 -19.58 -15.27 13.45
C ASP A 279 -18.97 -15.36 12.03
N LYS A 280 -19.76 -15.92 11.10
CA LYS A 280 -19.32 -16.09 9.71
C LYS A 280 -19.21 -14.76 8.96
N GLU A 281 -20.00 -13.76 9.35
CA GLU A 281 -19.95 -12.44 8.74
C GLU A 281 -18.67 -11.72 9.16
N ASP A 282 -18.29 -11.81 10.43
CA ASP A 282 -17.00 -11.29 10.91
C ASP A 282 -15.84 -11.93 10.14
N LEU A 283 -15.82 -13.27 10.01
CA LEU A 283 -14.79 -13.97 9.24
C LEU A 283 -14.72 -13.45 7.80
N THR A 284 -15.87 -13.33 7.14
CA THR A 284 -15.94 -12.84 5.75
C THR A 284 -15.34 -11.42 5.65
N ILE A 285 -15.63 -10.54 6.62
CA ILE A 285 -15.08 -9.18 6.66
C ILE A 285 -13.57 -9.20 6.86
N VAL A 286 -13.07 -10.00 7.80
CA VAL A 286 -11.63 -10.10 8.09
C VAL A 286 -10.87 -10.69 6.89
N GLU A 287 -11.42 -11.69 6.20
CA GLU A 287 -10.85 -12.25 4.95
C GLU A 287 -10.75 -11.18 3.84
N MET A 288 -11.79 -10.37 3.66
CA MET A 288 -11.77 -9.29 2.67
C MET A 288 -10.71 -8.22 2.98
N LEU A 289 -10.58 -7.85 4.25
CA LEU A 289 -9.56 -6.91 4.71
C LEU A 289 -8.16 -7.50 4.49
N ALA A 290 -7.96 -8.77 4.82
CA ALA A 290 -6.71 -9.49 4.59
C ALA A 290 -6.33 -9.55 3.11
N ALA A 291 -7.27 -9.80 2.21
CA ALA A 291 -7.01 -9.82 0.76
C ALA A 291 -6.50 -8.46 0.26
N SER A 292 -7.12 -7.36 0.70
CA SER A 292 -6.71 -6.00 0.32
C SER A 292 -5.38 -5.61 0.98
N ALA A 293 -5.19 -5.96 2.26
CA ALA A 293 -3.96 -5.73 3.01
C ALA A 293 -2.77 -6.44 2.40
N SER A 294 -2.93 -7.69 1.99
CA SER A 294 -1.84 -8.51 1.46
C SER A 294 -1.20 -7.86 0.24
N ILE A 295 -2.01 -7.27 -0.64
CA ILE A 295 -1.55 -6.56 -1.83
C ILE A 295 -0.81 -5.27 -1.44
N ALA A 296 -1.37 -4.49 -0.52
CA ALA A 296 -0.78 -3.22 -0.09
C ALA A 296 0.56 -3.42 0.65
N ILE A 297 0.61 -4.40 1.55
CA ILE A 297 1.82 -4.78 2.30
C ILE A 297 2.92 -5.26 1.35
N ASP A 298 2.59 -6.17 0.42
CA ASP A 298 3.54 -6.67 -0.58
C ASP A 298 4.09 -5.56 -1.49
N ASN A 299 3.23 -4.63 -1.92
CA ASN A 299 3.65 -3.47 -2.70
C ASN A 299 4.56 -2.53 -1.91
N ALA A 300 4.24 -2.27 -0.64
CA ALA A 300 5.06 -1.41 0.21
C ALA A 300 6.46 -2.00 0.45
N TYR A 301 6.55 -3.31 0.75
CA TYR A 301 7.84 -3.99 0.87
C TYR A 301 8.62 -4.01 -0.44
N LEU A 302 7.96 -4.19 -1.57
CA LEU A 302 8.61 -4.13 -2.88
C LEU A 302 9.22 -2.75 -3.15
N VAL A 303 8.47 -1.68 -2.84
CA VAL A 303 8.95 -0.29 -2.98
C VAL A 303 10.12 -0.01 -2.05
N GLU A 304 10.06 -0.47 -0.79
CA GLU A 304 11.15 -0.31 0.18
C GLU A 304 12.42 -1.03 -0.29
N ARG A 305 12.29 -2.27 -0.78
CA ARG A 305 13.42 -3.05 -1.30
C ARG A 305 14.06 -2.40 -2.53
N LEU A 306 13.24 -1.84 -3.43
CA LEU A 306 13.73 -1.08 -4.58
C LEU A 306 14.48 0.19 -4.14
N ARG A 307 13.98 0.92 -3.14
CA ARG A 307 14.66 2.11 -2.60
C ARG A 307 16.01 1.73 -2.00
N GLN A 308 16.07 0.68 -1.18
CA GLN A 308 17.32 0.21 -0.59
C GLN A 308 18.35 -0.15 -1.68
N GLN A 309 17.93 -0.87 -2.72
CA GLN A 309 18.81 -1.22 -3.84
C GLN A 309 19.30 0.02 -4.62
N MET A 310 18.44 1.03 -4.80
CA MET A 310 18.84 2.28 -5.43
C MET A 310 19.86 3.05 -4.60
N ASP A 311 19.67 3.10 -3.28
CA ASP A 311 20.59 3.79 -2.38
C ASP A 311 21.94 3.05 -2.28
N ASP A 312 21.93 1.72 -2.24
CA ASP A 312 23.15 0.90 -2.31
C ASP A 312 23.91 1.11 -3.63
N LEU A 313 23.19 1.18 -4.76
CA LEU A 313 23.78 1.46 -6.07
C LEU A 313 24.35 2.87 -6.15
N ARG A 314 23.65 3.88 -5.59
CA ARG A 314 24.15 5.25 -5.52
C ARG A 314 25.42 5.34 -4.71
N ALA A 315 25.45 4.75 -3.52
CA ALA A 315 26.64 4.72 -2.67
C ALA A 315 27.83 4.08 -3.41
N LYS A 316 27.60 2.97 -4.12
CA LYS A 316 28.65 2.33 -4.95
C LYS A 316 29.11 3.21 -6.11
N ASN A 317 28.21 3.97 -6.73
CA ASN A 317 28.56 4.86 -7.84
C ASN A 317 29.37 6.07 -7.35
N GLU A 318 28.98 6.67 -6.22
CA GLU A 318 29.73 7.75 -5.59
C GLU A 318 31.15 7.30 -5.19
N GLU A 319 31.29 6.08 -4.67
CA GLU A 319 32.59 5.49 -4.35
C GLU A 319 33.45 5.27 -5.61
N LEU A 320 32.83 4.89 -6.73
CA LEU A 320 33.51 4.74 -8.02
C LEU A 320 33.93 6.10 -8.59
N ASP A 321 33.07 7.11 -8.54
CA ASP A 321 33.37 8.46 -9.03
C ASP A 321 34.52 9.09 -8.24
N ALA A 322 34.54 8.91 -6.91
CA ALA A 322 35.65 9.34 -6.06
C ALA A 322 36.96 8.60 -6.38
N PHE A 323 36.87 7.31 -6.69
CA PHE A 323 38.00 6.51 -7.14
C PHE A 323 38.54 7.02 -8.48
N ASP A 324 37.70 7.21 -9.49
CA ASP A 324 38.09 7.67 -10.83
C ASP A 324 38.78 9.04 -10.79
N HIS A 325 38.25 9.99 -10.01
CA HIS A 325 38.88 11.29 -9.81
C HIS A 325 40.26 11.18 -9.15
N THR A 326 40.40 10.32 -8.13
CA THR A 326 41.67 10.13 -7.41
C THR A 326 42.73 9.49 -8.31
N VAL A 327 42.36 8.45 -9.06
CA VAL A 327 43.25 7.76 -9.99
C VAL A 327 43.74 8.71 -11.08
N ALA A 328 42.83 9.48 -11.68
CA ALA A 328 43.17 10.43 -12.73
C ALA A 328 44.22 11.44 -12.23
N HIS A 329 43.99 12.10 -11.09
CA HIS A 329 44.91 13.10 -10.56
C HIS A 329 46.27 12.51 -10.15
N ASN A 330 46.27 11.33 -9.51
CA ASN A 330 47.50 10.70 -9.03
C ASN A 330 48.39 10.18 -10.17
N LEU A 331 47.80 9.76 -11.29
CA LEU A 331 48.57 9.33 -12.48
C LEU A 331 48.96 10.50 -13.38
N GLN A 332 48.10 11.53 -13.52
CA GLN A 332 48.38 12.70 -14.37
C GLN A 332 49.59 13.49 -13.90
N ASN A 333 49.76 13.67 -12.58
CA ASN A 333 50.86 14.47 -12.03
C ASN A 333 52.27 13.95 -12.38
N PRO A 334 52.64 12.68 -12.06
CA PRO A 334 53.94 12.14 -12.46
C PRO A 334 54.08 12.05 -13.98
N LEU A 335 53.00 11.78 -14.72
CA LEU A 335 53.01 11.75 -16.18
C LEU A 335 53.35 13.12 -16.79
N ALA A 336 52.74 14.20 -16.28
CA ALA A 336 53.03 15.56 -16.71
C ALA A 336 54.49 15.94 -16.48
N LEU A 337 55.08 15.50 -15.35
CA LEU A 337 56.50 15.71 -15.07
C LEU A 337 57.41 14.89 -16.00
N ILE A 338 57.05 13.63 -16.29
CA ILE A 338 57.78 12.80 -17.27
C ILE A 338 57.80 13.47 -18.63
N ILE A 339 56.64 13.93 -19.11
CA ILE A 339 56.51 14.65 -20.39
C ILE A 339 57.36 15.93 -20.35
N GLY A 340 57.23 16.75 -19.30
CA GLY A 340 57.99 18.00 -19.19
C GLY A 340 59.51 17.80 -19.18
N PHE A 341 60.02 16.80 -18.45
CA PHE A 341 61.46 16.48 -18.48
C PHE A 341 61.90 15.86 -19.81
N ALA A 342 61.04 15.10 -20.48
CA ALA A 342 61.32 14.57 -21.82
C ALA A 342 61.39 15.71 -22.87
N ASP A 343 60.50 16.70 -22.77
CA ASP A 343 60.50 17.90 -23.62
C ASP A 343 61.77 18.73 -23.41
N ILE A 344 62.22 18.91 -22.15
CA ILE A 344 63.49 19.57 -21.83
C ILE A 344 64.67 18.81 -22.47
N LEU A 345 64.65 17.49 -22.45
CA LEU A 345 65.70 16.68 -23.09
C LEU A 345 65.66 16.74 -24.62
N GLN A 346 64.49 16.95 -25.23
CA GLN A 346 64.35 17.16 -26.69
C GLN A 346 64.78 18.55 -27.13
N ALA A 347 64.58 19.58 -26.29
CA ALA A 347 65.03 20.93 -26.57
C ALA A 347 66.56 20.96 -26.72
N SER A 348 67.03 21.20 -27.94
CA SER A 348 68.41 20.90 -28.36
C SER A 348 69.47 21.93 -27.94
N ASP A 349 69.26 22.72 -26.88
CA ASP A 349 70.17 23.81 -26.51
C ASP A 349 70.92 23.57 -25.20
N ARG A 350 72.25 23.42 -25.31
CA ARG A 350 73.28 23.50 -24.25
C ARG A 350 72.89 22.99 -22.85
N HIS A 351 72.32 21.79 -22.75
CA HIS A 351 72.18 21.13 -21.46
C HIS A 351 73.51 20.53 -21.02
N THR A 352 73.90 20.81 -19.78
CA THR A 352 75.05 20.14 -19.16
C THR A 352 74.73 18.67 -18.91
N LYS A 353 75.75 17.80 -18.90
CA LYS A 353 75.57 16.37 -18.55
C LYS A 353 74.84 16.18 -17.21
N VAL A 354 75.08 17.08 -16.25
CA VAL A 354 74.41 17.07 -14.94
C VAL A 354 72.91 17.32 -15.09
N GLN A 355 72.49 18.29 -15.90
CA GLN A 355 71.06 18.57 -16.16
C GLN A 355 70.39 17.41 -16.92
N GLN A 356 71.09 16.79 -17.87
CA GLN A 356 70.57 15.60 -18.56
C GLN A 356 70.37 14.42 -17.60
N GLN A 357 71.35 14.15 -16.72
CA GLN A 357 71.21 13.11 -15.70
C GLN A 357 70.08 13.41 -14.72
N GLN A 358 69.91 14.65 -14.29
CA GLN A 358 68.80 15.05 -13.41
C GLN A 358 67.43 14.87 -14.07
N ALA A 359 67.30 15.22 -15.36
CA ALA A 359 66.06 15.03 -16.11
C ALA A 359 65.74 13.53 -16.28
N VAL A 360 66.71 12.71 -16.69
CA VAL A 360 66.56 11.25 -16.80
C VAL A 360 66.19 10.64 -15.45
N GLN A 361 66.84 11.04 -14.37
CA GLN A 361 66.55 10.50 -13.04
C GLN A 361 65.16 10.91 -12.53
N SER A 362 64.69 12.11 -12.89
CA SER A 362 63.33 12.55 -12.61
C SER A 362 62.29 11.77 -13.42
N ILE A 363 62.56 11.47 -14.69
CA ILE A 363 61.69 10.63 -15.53
C ILE A 363 61.57 9.23 -14.93
N VAL A 364 62.70 8.58 -14.63
CA VAL A 364 62.71 7.23 -14.05
C VAL A 364 62.02 7.21 -12.68
N GLY A 365 62.30 8.20 -11.83
CA GLY A 365 61.67 8.31 -10.52
C GLY A 365 60.15 8.48 -10.59
N ASN A 366 59.64 9.32 -11.51
CA ASN A 366 58.20 9.50 -11.70
C ASN A 366 57.52 8.30 -12.38
N ALA A 367 58.22 7.61 -13.29
CA ALA A 367 57.73 6.37 -13.90
C ALA A 367 57.60 5.25 -12.86
N GLN A 368 58.57 5.13 -11.95
CA GLN A 368 58.50 4.17 -10.85
C GLN A 368 57.34 4.49 -9.90
N LYS A 369 57.14 5.77 -9.54
CA LYS A 369 55.96 6.19 -8.76
C LYS A 369 54.65 5.83 -9.44
N MET A 370 54.51 6.02 -10.75
CA MET A 370 53.31 5.58 -11.48
C MET A 370 53.13 4.06 -11.41
N SER A 371 54.20 3.29 -11.55
CA SER A 371 54.15 1.83 -11.43
C SER A 371 53.67 1.39 -10.05
N ASP A 372 54.14 2.05 -9.00
CA ASP A 372 53.75 1.75 -7.62
C ASP A 372 52.26 2.09 -7.39
N ILE A 373 51.80 3.26 -7.86
CA ILE A 373 50.37 3.65 -7.81
C ILE A 373 49.50 2.64 -8.55
N VAL A 374 49.86 2.23 -9.77
CA VAL A 374 49.09 1.23 -10.54
C VAL A 374 49.03 -0.11 -9.80
N HIS A 375 50.14 -0.52 -9.18
CA HIS A 375 50.18 -1.76 -8.39
C HIS A 375 49.26 -1.69 -7.17
N GLU A 376 49.26 -0.58 -6.43
CA GLU A 376 48.35 -0.34 -5.31
C GLU A 376 46.87 -0.34 -5.73
N LEU A 377 46.54 0.28 -6.87
CA LEU A 377 45.17 0.30 -7.41
C LEU A 377 44.69 -1.09 -7.83
N LEU A 378 45.55 -1.91 -8.43
CA LEU A 378 45.24 -3.29 -8.79
C LEU A 378 45.02 -4.16 -7.55
N LEU A 379 45.81 -3.95 -6.50
CA LEU A 379 45.61 -4.58 -5.19
C LEU A 379 44.23 -4.24 -4.61
N LEU A 380 43.87 -2.94 -4.55
CA LEU A 380 42.55 -2.50 -4.08
C LEU A 380 41.38 -3.10 -4.90
N SER A 381 41.53 -3.16 -6.23
CA SER A 381 40.52 -3.77 -7.11
C SER A 381 40.36 -5.28 -6.90
N SER A 382 41.47 -5.99 -6.64
CA SER A 382 41.45 -7.44 -6.40
C SER A 382 40.78 -7.84 -5.09
N VAL A 383 40.91 -7.01 -4.05
CA VAL A 383 40.27 -7.20 -2.73
C VAL A 383 38.74 -7.09 -2.83
N ARG A 384 38.20 -6.27 -3.74
CA ARG A 384 36.74 -6.11 -3.94
C ARG A 384 36.04 -7.30 -4.59
N LYS A 385 36.76 -8.23 -5.24
CA LYS A 385 36.16 -9.32 -6.03
C LYS A 385 36.18 -10.70 -5.38
N SER A 386 36.89 -10.86 -4.27
CA SER A 386 37.04 -12.16 -3.61
C SER A 386 36.54 -12.08 -2.18
N GLU A 387 35.72 -13.04 -1.75
CA GLU A 387 35.57 -13.32 -0.32
C GLU A 387 36.93 -13.76 0.20
N ILE A 388 37.67 -12.84 0.83
CA ILE A 388 38.98 -13.15 1.37
C ILE A 388 38.76 -13.97 2.64
N GLU A 389 39.09 -15.25 2.56
CA GLU A 389 39.09 -16.17 3.70
C GLU A 389 40.20 -15.74 4.66
N SER A 390 39.84 -14.93 5.66
CA SER A 390 40.81 -14.31 6.54
C SER A 390 41.55 -15.34 7.40
N LYS A 391 42.89 -15.27 7.39
CA LYS A 391 43.76 -16.21 8.13
C LYS A 391 44.63 -15.44 9.12
N PRO A 392 45.08 -16.10 10.21
CA PRO A 392 46.05 -15.49 11.12
C PRO A 392 47.31 -15.09 10.35
N LEU A 393 47.63 -13.80 10.39
CA LEU A 393 48.84 -13.25 9.76
C LEU A 393 50.07 -13.56 10.62
N ASP A 394 51.16 -13.96 9.98
CA ASP A 394 52.48 -13.98 10.61
C ASP A 394 53.06 -12.56 10.64
N THR A 395 52.62 -11.81 11.65
CA THR A 395 53.03 -10.41 11.89
C THR A 395 54.53 -10.27 12.14
N ALA A 396 55.20 -11.31 12.66
CA ALA A 396 56.64 -11.30 12.87
C ALA A 396 57.39 -11.23 11.53
N VAL A 397 56.97 -12.03 10.55
CA VAL A 397 57.55 -12.04 9.20
C VAL A 397 57.32 -10.70 8.49
N LEU A 398 56.11 -10.15 8.57
CA LEU A 398 55.76 -8.86 7.96
C LEU A 398 56.60 -7.71 8.51
N VAL A 399 56.73 -7.61 9.83
CA VAL A 399 57.50 -6.54 10.47
C VAL A 399 59.00 -6.68 10.15
N ASN A 400 59.54 -7.90 10.15
CA ASN A 400 60.95 -8.10 9.79
C ASN A 400 61.23 -7.70 8.33
N ASN A 401 60.32 -8.01 7.39
CA ASN A 401 60.44 -7.58 6.00
C ASN A 401 60.39 -6.05 5.86
N ALA A 402 59.50 -5.38 6.61
CA ALA A 402 59.43 -3.91 6.64
C ALA A 402 60.71 -3.29 7.19
N LEU A 403 61.24 -3.82 8.30
CA LEU A 403 62.49 -3.34 8.90
C LEU A 403 63.69 -3.52 7.97
N LYS A 404 63.74 -4.63 7.22
CA LYS A 404 64.79 -4.86 6.22
C LYS A 404 64.74 -3.85 5.07
N ARG A 405 63.54 -3.42 4.65
CA ARG A 405 63.38 -2.34 3.65
C ARG A 405 63.79 -0.97 4.19
N LEU A 406 63.64 -0.75 5.50
CA LEU A 406 63.95 0.52 6.18
C LEU A 406 65.38 0.56 6.76
N GLU A 407 66.20 -0.46 6.55
CA GLU A 407 67.50 -0.64 7.20
C GLU A 407 68.41 0.58 7.04
N THR A 408 68.51 1.14 5.82
CA THR A 408 69.30 2.35 5.55
C THR A 408 68.80 3.56 6.33
N HIS A 409 67.49 3.79 6.37
CA HIS A 409 66.89 4.91 7.12
C HIS A 409 67.04 4.77 8.62
N ILE A 410 66.90 3.55 9.16
CA ILE A 410 67.11 3.27 10.58
C ILE A 410 68.56 3.56 10.97
N HIS A 411 69.51 3.19 10.12
CA HIS A 411 70.92 3.49 10.32
C HIS A 411 71.22 5.00 10.27
N ASP A 412 70.71 5.70 9.25
CA ASP A 412 70.93 7.14 9.06
C ASP A 412 70.35 8.00 10.19
N THR A 413 69.22 7.56 10.76
CA THR A 413 68.53 8.27 11.85
C THR A 413 68.89 7.77 13.24
N GLN A 414 69.68 6.70 13.35
CA GLN A 414 69.97 5.99 14.60
C GLN A 414 68.70 5.62 15.39
N ALA A 415 67.62 5.27 14.68
CA ALA A 415 66.32 5.00 15.29
C ALA A 415 66.34 3.70 16.13
N GLN A 416 65.79 3.78 17.35
CA GLN A 416 65.60 2.60 18.19
C GLN A 416 64.25 1.93 17.89
N ILE A 417 64.28 0.65 17.52
CA ILE A 417 63.08 -0.13 17.24
C ILE A 417 62.74 -1.01 18.45
N ILE A 418 61.57 -0.78 19.04
CA ILE A 418 61.05 -1.59 20.16
C ILE A 418 60.06 -2.61 19.57
N LYS A 419 60.27 -3.89 19.85
CA LYS A 419 59.38 -4.99 19.45
C LYS A 419 58.68 -5.56 20.68
N PRO A 420 57.42 -5.98 20.57
CA PRO A 420 56.73 -6.67 21.66
C PRO A 420 57.26 -8.11 21.82
N ASP A 421 57.15 -8.67 23.03
CA ASP A 421 57.55 -10.05 23.33
C ASP A 421 56.66 -11.09 22.63
N THR A 422 55.40 -10.73 22.36
CA THR A 422 54.43 -11.54 21.62
C THR A 422 53.64 -10.66 20.66
N TRP A 423 53.44 -11.14 19.44
CA TRP A 423 52.65 -10.42 18.46
C TRP A 423 51.15 -10.65 18.65
N PRO A 424 50.31 -9.60 18.56
CA PRO A 424 48.86 -9.78 18.53
C PRO A 424 48.44 -10.55 17.28
N VAL A 425 47.41 -11.39 17.41
CA VAL A 425 46.82 -12.10 16.27
C VAL A 425 46.08 -11.07 15.43
N ALA A 426 46.63 -10.79 14.25
CA ALA A 426 45.96 -10.02 13.21
C ALA A 426 45.37 -10.98 12.19
N LEU A 427 44.13 -10.71 11.77
CA LEU A 427 43.45 -11.44 10.72
C LEU A 427 43.56 -10.62 9.43
N GLY A 428 43.91 -11.25 8.31
CA GLY A 428 43.97 -10.59 7.00
C GLY A 428 44.11 -11.55 5.84
#